data_AF-A0A7C1JC19-F1
#
_entry.id   AF-A0A7C1JC19-F1
#
_cell.length_a   1.000
_cell.length_b   1.000
_cell.length_c   1.000
_cell.angle_alpha   90.00
_cell.angle_beta   90.00
_cell.angle_gamma   90.00
#
_symmetry.space_group_name_H-M   'P 1'
#
loop_
_entity.id
_entity.type
_entity.pdbx_description
1 polymer ?
#
loop_
_entity_poly.entity_id
_entity_poly.type
_entity_poly.pdbx_seq_one_letter_code
_entity_poly.pdbx_strand_id
1 'polypeptide(L)'
;LSPPPASSHPPTTVANDLPFDLEDPLQPPVQLDLPLDARIPAHYVEEEALRLQLYRRIAGLTRPEALDEMRRELIDRFGVDPETGSVPEEVDNLFFQVRIKTLAARAGVTRIGRDMDNLVLYSDALENMDRRALERRLRLALGRISEEDERFVPEEAARVGRRAIYLPIDEAGQWRQALLRTLEIMAVG
;
A
#
# COMPACT_ATOMS: atom_id res chain seq x y z
N LEU A 1 0.81 43.14 42.27
CA LEU A 1 0.26 43.62 40.98
C LEU A 1 1.24 43.28 39.86
N SER A 2 0.98 42.16 39.19
CA SER A 2 1.10 41.91 37.73
C SER A 2 0.76 40.42 37.50
N PRO A 3 -0.14 40.09 36.57
CA PRO A 3 -0.66 38.73 36.40
C PRO A 3 0.30 37.87 35.55
N PRO A 4 0.34 36.54 35.75
CA PRO A 4 0.85 35.65 34.71
C PRO A 4 -0.18 35.52 33.56
N PRO A 5 0.27 35.37 32.31
CA PRO A 5 -0.58 35.36 31.12
C PRO A 5 -1.41 34.08 30.98
N ALA A 6 -2.52 34.23 30.26
CA ALA A 6 -3.54 33.24 29.98
C ALA A 6 -3.08 32.04 29.15
N SER A 7 -3.81 30.96 29.35
CA SER A 7 -3.82 29.65 28.71
C SER A 7 -3.31 29.56 27.27
N SER A 8 -2.58 28.49 26.98
CA SER A 8 -2.51 27.91 25.65
C SER A 8 -2.35 26.40 25.80
N HIS A 9 -3.47 25.68 25.81
CA HIS A 9 -3.48 24.31 25.29
C HIS A 9 -3.34 24.39 23.78
N PRO A 10 -2.43 23.61 23.18
CA PRO A 10 -2.79 22.98 21.92
C PRO A 10 -2.20 21.55 21.81
N PRO A 11 -2.57 20.84 20.75
CA PRO A 11 -3.82 20.13 20.59
C PRO A 11 -3.68 18.66 21.04
N THR A 12 -4.78 18.03 21.38
CA THR A 12 -4.87 16.57 21.34
C THR A 12 -4.57 16.13 19.90
N THR A 13 -3.39 15.55 19.67
CA THR A 13 -3.08 14.82 18.45
C THR A 13 -3.93 13.56 18.43
N VAL A 14 -5.15 13.68 17.89
CA VAL A 14 -5.93 12.54 17.41
C VAL A 14 -5.43 12.29 15.99
N ALA A 15 -4.36 11.51 15.87
CA ALA A 15 -3.84 11.07 14.58
C ALA A 15 -3.15 9.71 14.74
N ASN A 16 -3.88 8.71 15.25
CA ASN A 16 -3.52 7.30 15.07
C ASN A 16 -4.72 6.38 15.33
N ASP A 17 -5.75 6.41 14.48
CA ASP A 17 -7.01 5.68 14.76
C ASP A 17 -7.24 4.40 13.93
N LEU A 18 -6.25 3.87 13.20
CA LEU A 18 -6.27 2.47 12.72
C LEU A 18 -4.86 1.82 12.65
N PRO A 19 -4.73 0.49 12.80
CA PRO A 19 -3.67 -0.16 13.57
C PRO A 19 -2.57 -0.81 12.70
N PHE A 20 -2.00 -0.11 11.72
CA PHE A 20 -0.88 -0.69 10.94
C PHE A 20 0.48 -0.58 11.63
N ASP A 21 0.55 0.01 12.82
CA ASP A 21 1.67 -0.14 13.77
C ASP A 21 1.57 -1.48 14.53
N LEU A 22 1.67 -2.57 13.78
CA LEU A 22 1.95 -3.89 14.34
C LEU A 22 3.42 -4.20 14.03
N GLU A 23 4.27 -3.78 14.97
CA GLU A 23 5.73 -3.94 14.93
C GLU A 23 6.10 -5.43 14.88
N ASP A 24 6.70 -5.87 13.76
CA ASP A 24 7.60 -7.03 13.74
C ASP A 24 9.01 -6.50 14.06
N PRO A 25 9.60 -6.83 15.22
CA PRO A 25 10.88 -6.26 15.66
C PRO A 25 12.08 -6.66 14.78
N LEU A 26 11.90 -7.52 13.78
CA LEU A 26 12.97 -8.01 12.90
C LEU A 26 12.94 -7.45 11.48
N GLN A 27 11.91 -6.68 11.08
CA GLN A 27 11.88 -5.98 9.79
C GLN A 27 11.66 -4.49 10.01
N PRO A 28 12.50 -3.59 9.46
CA PRO A 28 12.20 -2.17 9.51
C PRO A 28 10.83 -1.94 8.85
N PRO A 29 9.88 -1.28 9.52
CA PRO A 29 8.52 -1.16 9.00
C PRO A 29 8.56 -0.36 7.70
N VAL A 30 8.16 -1.00 6.60
CA VAL A 30 7.88 -0.28 5.36
C VAL A 30 6.74 0.69 5.63
N GLN A 31 7.00 1.98 5.48
CA GLN A 31 6.00 3.02 5.64
C GLN A 31 5.16 3.13 4.37
N LEU A 32 3.83 3.03 4.50
CA LEU A 32 2.90 3.10 3.37
C LEU A 32 1.93 4.28 3.53
N ASP A 33 1.84 5.11 2.49
CA ASP A 33 0.79 6.10 2.26
C ASP A 33 0.32 5.92 0.82
N LEU A 34 -0.82 5.25 0.67
CA LEU A 34 -1.44 4.91 -0.62
C LEU A 34 -2.79 5.63 -0.74
N PRO A 35 -3.22 6.03 -1.95
CA PRO A 35 -4.51 6.70 -2.17
C PRO A 35 -5.66 5.68 -2.17
N LEU A 36 -5.85 4.98 -1.06
CA LEU A 36 -6.90 4.00 -0.88
C LEU A 36 -7.39 3.99 0.56
N ASP A 37 -8.66 3.61 0.71
CA ASP A 37 -9.31 3.46 1.99
C ASP A 37 -9.19 2.00 2.42
N ALA A 38 -8.40 1.71 3.46
CA ALA A 38 -8.11 0.36 3.89
C ALA A 38 -8.53 0.15 5.34
N ARG A 39 -9.67 -0.50 5.52
CA ARG A 39 -10.27 -0.79 6.82
C ARG A 39 -11.24 -1.95 6.72
N ILE A 40 -11.56 -2.55 7.86
CA ILE A 40 -12.72 -3.42 8.02
C ILE A 40 -13.88 -2.52 8.42
N PRO A 41 -14.86 -2.28 7.54
CA PRO A 41 -15.94 -1.36 7.85
C PRO A 41 -16.92 -1.99 8.85
N ALA A 42 -17.55 -1.14 9.68
CA ALA A 42 -18.47 -1.60 10.72
C ALA A 42 -19.72 -2.30 10.16
N HIS A 43 -20.14 -1.97 8.93
CA HIS A 43 -21.26 -2.64 8.27
C HIS A 43 -20.94 -4.08 7.84
N TYR A 44 -19.65 -4.43 7.69
CA TYR A 44 -19.23 -5.78 7.30
C TYR A 44 -18.94 -6.66 8.52
N VAL A 45 -18.33 -6.06 9.55
CA VAL A 45 -18.10 -6.71 10.84
C VAL A 45 -18.49 -5.73 11.93
N GLU A 46 -19.66 -5.91 12.53
CA GLU A 46 -20.25 -4.98 13.50
C GLU A 46 -19.48 -4.95 14.82
N GLU A 47 -19.04 -6.11 15.30
CA GLU A 47 -18.36 -6.24 16.59
C GLU A 47 -16.91 -5.70 16.51
N GLU A 48 -16.63 -4.69 17.32
CA GLU A 48 -15.33 -4.02 17.35
C GLU A 48 -14.18 -4.95 17.79
N ALA A 49 -14.40 -5.77 18.82
CA ALA A 49 -13.42 -6.72 19.30
C ALA A 49 -13.03 -7.72 18.19
N LEU A 50 -14.00 -8.17 17.40
CA LEU A 50 -13.78 -9.05 16.26
C LEU A 50 -13.02 -8.34 15.14
N ARG A 51 -13.34 -7.09 14.81
CA ARG A 51 -12.55 -6.29 13.87
C ARG A 51 -11.09 -6.18 14.29
N LEU A 52 -10.83 -5.87 15.56
CA LEU A 52 -9.46 -5.78 16.09
C LEU A 52 -8.71 -7.11 15.99
N GLN A 53 -9.38 -8.23 16.25
CA GLN A 53 -8.81 -9.56 16.06
C GLN A 53 -8.47 -9.82 14.58
N LEU A 54 -9.38 -9.48 13.66
CA LEU A 54 -9.16 -9.65 12.23
C LEU A 54 -8.01 -8.78 11.73
N TYR A 55 -7.92 -7.51 12.15
CA TYR A 55 -6.79 -6.64 11.83
C TYR A 55 -5.44 -7.27 12.22
N ARG A 56 -5.32 -7.79 13.45
CA ARG A 56 -4.09 -8.46 13.92
C ARG A 56 -3.75 -9.68 13.07
N ARG A 57 -4.74 -10.49 12.72
CA ARG A 57 -4.54 -11.66 11.86
C ARG A 57 -4.09 -11.27 10.47
N ILE A 58 -4.74 -10.29 9.85
CA ILE A 58 -4.43 -9.78 8.50
C ILE A 58 -3.02 -9.19 8.45
N ALA A 59 -2.64 -8.40 9.45
CA ALA A 59 -1.31 -7.78 9.50
C ALA A 59 -0.17 -8.80 9.68
N GLY A 60 -0.44 -9.97 10.27
CA GLY A 60 0.52 -11.08 10.38
C GLY A 60 0.67 -11.91 9.10
N LEU A 61 -0.10 -11.63 8.04
CA LEU A 61 -0.03 -12.38 6.79
C LEU A 61 1.16 -11.91 5.94
N THR A 62 1.99 -12.85 5.52
CA THR A 62 3.21 -12.58 4.73
C THR A 62 3.26 -13.37 3.42
N ARG A 63 2.26 -14.23 3.18
CA ARG A 63 2.17 -15.07 1.98
C ARG A 63 0.90 -14.76 1.18
N PRO A 64 0.98 -14.70 -0.16
CA PRO A 64 -0.19 -14.46 -0.99
C PRO A 64 -1.30 -15.50 -0.78
N GLU A 65 -0.95 -16.79 -0.61
CA GLU A 65 -1.97 -17.83 -0.40
C GLU A 65 -2.75 -17.61 0.90
N ALA A 66 -2.09 -17.08 1.94
CA ALA A 66 -2.72 -16.81 3.23
C ALA A 66 -3.67 -15.60 3.18
N LEU A 67 -3.41 -14.64 2.28
CA LEU A 67 -4.35 -13.54 2.00
C LEU A 67 -5.62 -14.07 1.32
N ASP A 68 -5.47 -14.98 0.36
CA ASP A 68 -6.62 -15.59 -0.32
C ASP A 68 -7.45 -16.48 0.61
N GLU A 69 -6.78 -17.25 1.47
CA GLU A 69 -7.44 -18.03 2.54
C GLU A 69 -8.22 -17.13 3.50
N MET A 70 -7.62 -16.03 3.96
CA MET A 70 -8.29 -15.05 4.81
C MET A 70 -9.51 -14.44 4.13
N ARG A 71 -9.41 -14.07 2.84
CA ARG A 71 -10.54 -13.55 2.07
C ARG A 71 -11.68 -14.55 2.01
N ARG A 72 -11.40 -15.83 1.71
CA ARG A 72 -12.41 -16.89 1.68
C ARG A 72 -13.07 -17.08 3.03
N GLU A 73 -12.28 -17.05 4.11
CA GLU A 73 -12.82 -17.12 5.47
C GLU A 73 -13.76 -15.95 5.77
N LEU A 74 -13.39 -14.72 5.40
CA LEU A 74 -14.28 -13.57 5.59
C LEU A 74 -15.58 -13.71 4.81
N ILE A 75 -15.50 -14.16 3.55
CA ILE A 75 -16.68 -14.40 2.71
C ILE A 75 -17.58 -15.49 3.30
N ASP A 76 -17.02 -16.60 3.76
CA ASP A 76 -17.77 -17.71 4.37
C ASP A 76 -18.51 -17.27 5.64
N ARG A 77 -17.87 -16.41 6.45
CA ARG A 77 -18.37 -16.00 7.76
C ARG A 77 -19.31 -14.79 7.72
N PHE A 78 -19.01 -13.82 6.87
CA PHE A 78 -19.69 -12.51 6.85
C PHE A 78 -20.41 -12.25 5.53
N GLY A 79 -20.31 -13.17 4.57
CA GLY A 79 -20.90 -13.03 3.24
C GLY A 79 -20.06 -12.16 2.31
N VAL A 80 -20.62 -11.96 1.11
CA VAL A 80 -20.09 -11.05 0.10
C VAL A 80 -20.78 -9.70 0.21
N ASP A 81 -20.03 -8.66 -0.12
CA ASP A 81 -20.56 -7.37 -0.49
C ASP A 81 -21.32 -7.50 -1.84
N PRO A 82 -22.55 -6.99 -1.92
CA PRO A 82 -23.43 -7.19 -3.08
C PRO A 82 -22.98 -6.39 -4.32
N GLU A 83 -22.19 -5.34 -4.15
CA GLU A 83 -21.72 -4.50 -5.27
C GLU A 83 -20.49 -5.12 -5.93
N THR A 84 -19.56 -5.63 -5.12
CA THR A 84 -18.29 -6.20 -5.59
C THR A 84 -18.36 -7.71 -5.84
N GLY A 85 -19.33 -8.41 -5.26
CA GLY A 85 -19.41 -9.88 -5.27
C GLY A 85 -18.25 -10.55 -4.50
N SER A 86 -17.54 -9.80 -3.66
CA SER A 86 -16.40 -10.26 -2.85
C SER A 86 -16.49 -9.65 -1.45
N VAL A 87 -15.37 -9.52 -0.71
CA VAL A 87 -15.32 -8.65 0.47
C VAL A 87 -15.48 -7.17 0.06
N PRO A 88 -15.91 -6.27 0.97
CA PRO A 88 -15.97 -4.83 0.67
C PRO A 88 -14.65 -4.28 0.13
N GLU A 89 -14.71 -3.23 -0.68
CA GLU A 89 -13.54 -2.62 -1.29
C GLU A 89 -12.49 -2.21 -0.23
N GLU A 90 -12.91 -1.69 0.92
CA GLU A 90 -11.96 -1.29 1.96
C GLU A 90 -11.20 -2.48 2.55
N VAL A 91 -11.83 -3.66 2.60
CA VAL A 91 -11.18 -4.90 3.04
C VAL A 91 -10.24 -5.42 1.95
N ASP A 92 -10.63 -5.30 0.68
CA ASP A 92 -9.74 -5.62 -0.43
C ASP A 92 -8.48 -4.74 -0.43
N ASN A 93 -8.66 -3.45 -0.15
CA ASN A 93 -7.58 -2.49 0.02
C ASN A 93 -6.65 -2.83 1.18
N LEU A 94 -7.16 -3.41 2.29
CA LEU A 94 -6.32 -3.95 3.36
C LEU A 94 -5.41 -5.06 2.86
N PHE A 95 -5.97 -6.03 2.13
CA PHE A 95 -5.18 -7.13 1.59
C PHE A 95 -4.13 -6.64 0.59
N PHE A 96 -4.50 -5.66 -0.23
CA PHE A 96 -3.57 -5.00 -1.12
C PHE A 96 -2.42 -4.32 -0.36
N GLN A 97 -2.70 -3.56 0.71
CA GLN A 97 -1.65 -2.95 1.53
C GLN A 97 -0.68 -3.99 2.12
N VAL A 98 -1.19 -5.10 2.66
CA VAL A 98 -0.35 -6.18 3.21
C VAL A 98 0.54 -6.80 2.13
N ARG A 99 -0.02 -7.00 0.93
CA ARG A 99 0.73 -7.49 -0.24
C ARG A 99 1.85 -6.53 -0.63
N ILE A 100 1.54 -5.23 -0.71
CA ILE A 100 2.52 -4.16 -1.01
C ILE A 100 3.61 -4.12 0.06
N LYS A 101 3.26 -4.15 1.35
CA LYS A 101 4.22 -4.15 2.46
C LYS A 101 5.22 -5.30 2.33
N THR A 102 4.73 -6.51 2.05
CA THR A 102 5.55 -7.71 1.88
C THR A 102 6.48 -7.61 0.67
N LEU A 103 5.97 -7.14 -0.48
CA LEU A 103 6.78 -6.98 -1.69
C LEU A 103 7.81 -5.87 -1.55
N ALA A 104 7.45 -4.75 -0.92
CA ALA A 104 8.33 -3.62 -0.66
C ALA A 104 9.52 -4.02 0.22
N ALA A 105 9.26 -4.79 1.30
CA ALA A 105 10.31 -5.32 2.15
C ALA A 105 11.31 -6.18 1.34
N ARG A 106 10.80 -7.09 0.49
CA ARG A 106 11.63 -7.93 -0.40
C ARG A 106 12.40 -7.13 -1.45
N ALA A 107 11.82 -6.04 -1.94
CA ALA A 107 12.41 -5.15 -2.92
C ALA A 107 13.40 -4.13 -2.32
N GLY A 108 13.62 -4.14 -1.00
CA GLY A 108 14.47 -3.15 -0.32
C GLY A 108 13.89 -1.73 -0.36
N VAL A 109 12.56 -1.60 -0.50
CA VAL A 109 11.85 -0.32 -0.45
C VAL A 109 11.43 -0.05 0.99
N THR A 110 11.85 1.09 1.53
CA THR A 110 11.63 1.45 2.95
C THR A 110 10.40 2.33 3.16
N ARG A 111 9.99 3.07 2.12
CA ARG A 111 8.80 3.93 2.16
C ARG A 111 8.14 3.98 0.80
N ILE A 112 6.81 3.94 0.79
CA ILE A 112 5.98 4.26 -0.36
C ILE A 112 5.03 5.35 0.11
N GLY A 113 5.11 6.53 -0.50
CA GLY A 113 4.23 7.65 -0.15
C GLY A 113 3.76 8.41 -1.37
N ARG A 114 3.01 9.48 -1.15
CA ARG A 114 2.51 10.34 -2.23
C ARG A 114 3.29 11.65 -2.32
N ASP A 115 3.47 12.12 -3.54
CA ASP A 115 4.00 13.44 -3.87
C ASP A 115 3.28 13.96 -5.11
N MET A 116 2.42 14.96 -4.92
CA MET A 116 1.50 15.47 -5.96
C MET A 116 0.72 14.32 -6.61
N ASP A 117 0.85 14.14 -7.92
CA ASP A 117 0.17 13.10 -8.69
C ASP A 117 1.02 11.83 -8.81
N ASN A 118 1.98 11.60 -7.91
CA ASN A 118 2.86 10.44 -7.96
C ASN A 118 2.87 9.64 -6.65
N LEU A 119 2.97 8.33 -6.80
CA LEU A 119 3.56 7.45 -5.81
C LEU A 119 5.08 7.51 -5.89
N VAL A 120 5.71 7.58 -4.72
CA VAL A 120 7.16 7.68 -4.56
C VAL A 120 7.64 6.53 -3.70
N LEU A 121 8.39 5.62 -4.31
CA LEU A 121 8.99 4.46 -3.67
C LEU A 121 10.44 4.80 -3.32
N TYR A 122 10.79 4.86 -2.04
CA TYR A 122 12.13 5.15 -1.55
C TYR A 122 12.91 3.87 -1.33
N SER A 123 14.11 3.79 -1.89
CA SER A 123 15.01 2.65 -1.70
C SER A 123 16.46 3.09 -1.82
N ASP A 124 17.27 2.66 -0.86
CA ASP A 124 18.71 2.92 -0.83
C ASP A 124 19.48 2.03 -1.82
N ALA A 125 18.88 0.90 -2.22
CA ALA A 125 19.45 0.01 -3.23
C ALA A 125 19.68 0.73 -4.56
N LEU A 126 18.85 1.74 -4.87
CA LEU A 126 18.93 2.54 -6.10
C LEU A 126 20.23 3.34 -6.23
N GLU A 127 20.94 3.63 -5.14
CA GLU A 127 22.20 4.39 -5.21
C GLU A 127 23.29 3.65 -5.98
N ASN A 128 23.26 2.32 -5.95
CA ASN A 128 24.26 1.46 -6.58
C ASN A 128 23.77 0.85 -7.91
N MET A 129 22.56 1.17 -8.35
CA MET A 129 21.96 0.64 -9.58
C MET A 129 22.15 1.56 -10.78
N ASP A 130 22.23 1.00 -11.99
CA ASP A 130 22.11 1.78 -13.22
C ASP A 130 20.68 2.28 -13.40
N ARG A 131 20.46 3.54 -13.04
CA ARG A 131 19.14 4.19 -13.08
C ARG A 131 18.54 4.22 -14.48
N ARG A 132 19.34 4.41 -15.53
CA ARG A 132 18.83 4.49 -16.91
C ARG A 132 18.39 3.12 -17.40
N ALA A 133 19.17 2.09 -17.07
CA ALA A 133 18.81 0.71 -17.38
C ALA A 133 17.53 0.30 -16.62
N LEU A 134 17.44 0.63 -15.33
CA LEU A 134 16.25 0.35 -14.52
C LEU A 134 15.01 1.10 -15.04
N GLU A 135 15.13 2.39 -15.32
CA GLU A 135 14.03 3.20 -15.86
C GLU A 135 13.50 2.61 -17.18
N ARG A 136 14.41 2.26 -18.10
CA ARG A 136 14.04 1.60 -19.36
C ARG A 136 13.34 0.26 -19.12
N ARG A 137 13.85 -0.56 -18.19
CA ARG A 137 13.25 -1.84 -17.83
C ARG A 137 11.85 -1.68 -17.25
N LEU A 138 11.65 -0.71 -16.36
CA LEU A 138 10.34 -0.41 -15.78
C LEU A 138 9.36 0.05 -16.86
N ARG A 139 9.74 1.02 -17.70
CA ARG A 139 8.87 1.50 -18.80
C ARG A 139 8.45 0.39 -19.76
N LEU A 140 9.37 -0.49 -20.13
CA LEU A 140 9.05 -1.65 -21.00
C LEU A 140 8.11 -2.65 -20.33
N ALA A 141 8.27 -2.88 -19.02
CA ALA A 141 7.45 -3.83 -18.29
C ALA A 141 6.06 -3.28 -17.94
N LEU A 142 5.93 -1.95 -17.79
CA LEU A 142 4.69 -1.25 -17.50
C LEU A 142 3.89 -0.90 -18.77
N GLY A 143 4.55 -0.63 -19.90
CA GLY A 143 3.89 -0.34 -21.18
C GLY A 143 3.34 -1.56 -21.93
N ARG A 144 3.45 -2.77 -21.38
CA ARG A 144 3.00 -4.05 -21.99
C ARG A 144 1.87 -4.72 -21.21
N ILE A 145 1.00 -3.95 -20.56
CA ILE A 145 -0.14 -4.51 -19.82
C ILE A 145 -1.18 -4.99 -20.84
N SER A 146 -0.94 -6.18 -21.40
CA SER A 146 -1.75 -6.95 -22.37
C SER A 146 -2.00 -6.32 -23.75
N GLU A 147 -1.99 -7.14 -24.82
CA GLU A 147 -2.45 -6.75 -26.16
C GLU A 147 -3.98 -6.61 -26.24
N GLU A 148 -4.70 -7.16 -25.26
CA GLU A 148 -6.17 -7.18 -25.18
C GLU A 148 -6.76 -6.17 -24.18
N ASP A 149 -5.94 -5.58 -23.29
CA ASP A 149 -6.40 -4.54 -22.36
C ASP A 149 -6.03 -3.15 -22.90
N GLU A 150 -7.03 -2.30 -23.14
CA GLU A 150 -6.85 -0.87 -23.44
C GLU A 150 -6.27 -0.06 -22.25
N ARG A 151 -5.78 -0.72 -21.19
CA ARG A 151 -5.22 -0.12 -19.97
C ARG A 151 -3.76 0.27 -20.17
N PHE A 152 -3.57 1.30 -21.00
CA PHE A 152 -2.27 1.88 -21.32
C PHE A 152 -1.70 2.65 -20.13
N VAL A 153 -0.60 2.16 -19.55
CA VAL A 153 0.23 2.94 -18.63
C VAL A 153 1.22 3.77 -19.46
N PRO A 154 1.23 5.12 -19.33
CA PRO A 154 2.03 6.00 -20.20
C PRO A 154 3.51 5.61 -20.32
N GLU A 155 4.13 5.90 -21.47
CA GLU A 155 5.56 5.63 -21.70
C GLU A 155 6.47 6.32 -20.67
N GLU A 156 6.01 7.42 -20.07
CA GLU A 156 6.70 8.16 -19.00
C GLU A 156 6.38 7.66 -17.58
N ALA A 157 5.55 6.63 -17.42
CA ALA A 157 4.94 6.25 -16.15
C ALA A 157 5.90 5.75 -15.06
N ALA A 158 7.19 5.60 -15.37
CA ALA A 158 8.19 5.41 -14.34
C ALA A 158 9.39 6.33 -14.59
N ARG A 159 9.75 7.07 -13.54
CA ARG A 159 10.98 7.86 -13.48
C ARG A 159 11.84 7.38 -12.32
N VAL A 160 13.14 7.17 -12.57
CA VAL A 160 14.09 6.68 -11.57
C VAL A 160 15.01 7.82 -11.12
N GLY A 161 14.75 8.33 -9.93
CA GLY A 161 15.62 9.26 -9.21
C GLY A 161 16.80 8.56 -8.55
N ARG A 162 17.58 9.31 -7.76
CA ARG A 162 18.77 8.79 -7.07
C ARG A 162 18.44 7.73 -6.00
N ARG A 163 17.35 7.94 -5.25
CA ARG A 163 16.90 7.07 -4.14
C ARG A 163 15.40 6.81 -4.17
N ALA A 164 14.75 7.13 -5.30
CA ALA A 164 13.32 7.01 -5.42
C ALA A 164 12.87 6.65 -6.84
N ILE A 165 11.78 5.89 -6.93
CA ILE A 165 11.03 5.66 -8.17
C ILE A 165 9.71 6.43 -8.06
N TYR A 166 9.35 7.13 -9.13
CA TYR A 166 8.12 7.90 -9.23
C TYR A 166 7.19 7.20 -10.22
N LEU A 167 5.97 6.92 -9.78
CA LEU A 167 4.89 6.34 -10.58
C LEU A 167 3.68 7.29 -10.54
N PRO A 168 3.05 7.64 -11.67
CA PRO A 168 1.88 8.49 -11.65
C PRO A 168 0.68 7.78 -11.00
N ILE A 169 -0.17 8.55 -10.34
CA ILE A 169 -1.46 8.14 -9.81
C ILE A 169 -2.51 8.56 -10.82
N ASP A 170 -3.10 7.58 -11.50
CA ASP A 170 -4.21 7.81 -12.42
C ASP A 170 -5.56 7.58 -11.75
N GLU A 171 -6.59 8.27 -12.24
CA GLU A 171 -7.97 8.13 -11.76
C GLU A 171 -8.57 6.74 -12.06
N ALA A 172 -8.06 6.03 -13.07
CA ALA A 172 -8.52 4.70 -13.44
C ALA A 172 -7.93 3.58 -12.54
N GLY A 173 -7.08 3.92 -11.56
CA GLY A 173 -6.51 2.99 -10.59
C GLY A 173 -5.39 2.08 -11.14
N GLN A 174 -4.88 2.35 -12.34
CA GLN A 174 -3.80 1.57 -12.97
C GLN A 174 -2.49 1.61 -12.17
N TRP A 175 -2.30 2.66 -11.36
CA TRP A 175 -1.18 2.81 -10.43
C TRP A 175 -1.02 1.59 -9.52
N ARG A 176 -2.10 0.87 -9.18
CA ARG A 176 -2.05 -0.35 -8.35
C ARG A 176 -1.22 -1.44 -9.02
N GLN A 177 -1.48 -1.67 -10.30
CA GLN A 177 -0.74 -2.64 -11.10
C GLN A 177 0.69 -2.16 -11.35
N ALA A 178 0.86 -0.86 -11.67
CA ALA A 178 2.19 -0.30 -11.87
C ALA A 178 3.07 -0.43 -10.62
N LEU A 179 2.50 -0.20 -9.43
CA LEU A 179 3.17 -0.37 -8.15
C LEU A 179 3.59 -1.83 -7.91
N LEU A 180 2.65 -2.78 -8.05
CA LEU A 180 2.94 -4.21 -7.89
C LEU A 180 4.08 -4.66 -8.80
N ARG A 181 4.00 -4.33 -10.09
CA ARG A 181 4.99 -4.73 -11.09
C ARG A 181 6.36 -4.10 -10.82
N THR A 182 6.38 -2.83 -10.40
CA THR A 182 7.63 -2.16 -10.02
C THR A 182 8.31 -2.88 -8.86
N LEU A 183 7.56 -3.24 -7.81
CA LEU A 183 8.09 -3.98 -6.68
C LEU A 183 8.59 -5.39 -7.06
N GLU A 184 7.87 -6.09 -7.94
CA GLU A 184 8.31 -7.39 -8.46
C GLU A 184 9.62 -7.30 -9.25
N ILE A 185 9.76 -6.29 -10.11
CA ILE A 185 10.99 -6.05 -10.89
C ILE A 185 12.18 -5.70 -9.98
N MET A 186 11.91 -4.96 -8.90
CA MET A 186 12.92 -4.59 -7.90
C MET A 186 13.32 -5.79 -7.02
N ALA A 187 12.40 -6.70 -6.70
CA ALA A 187 12.68 -7.86 -5.86
C ALA A 187 13.44 -9.00 -6.58
N VAL A 188 13.44 -9.01 -7.92
CA VAL A 188 14.13 -10.02 -8.77
C VAL A 188 15.47 -9.49 -9.31
N GLY A 189 15.74 -8.20 -9.14
CA GLY A 189 16.89 -7.48 -9.72
C GLY A 189 18.13 -7.43 -8.85
#